data_AF-A0A3D4QAQ2-F1
#
_entry.id   AF-A0A3D4QAQ2-F1
#
_cell.length_a   1.000
_cell.length_b   1.000
_cell.length_c   1.000
_cell.angle_alpha   90.00
_cell.angle_beta   90.00
_cell.angle_gamma   90.00
#
_symmetry.space_group_name_H-M   'P 1'
#
loop_
_entity.id
_entity.type
_entity.pdbx_description
1 polymer ?
#
loop_
_entity_poly.entity_id
_entity_poly.type
_entity_poly.pdbx_seq_one_letter_code
_entity_poly.pdbx_strand_id
1 'polypeptide(L)'
;MKSLEDFQKEHGDAARYVLDPEKLSEHEKLVNRCKERCLYLLEHSAKSEARLREKLRKSGKYTEEIIEEAMEKLKAYDYVNDERLAMQLIRSYAGRKSMREIEQKLYQRGVGAAAIRAAI
;
A
#
# COMPACT_ATOMS: atom_id res chain seq x y z
N MET A 1 4.49 -15.32 -9.42
CA MET A 1 4.06 -13.91 -9.54
C MET A 1 3.26 -13.85 -10.82
N LYS A 2 1.98 -13.50 -10.78
CA LYS A 2 1.12 -13.48 -11.98
C LYS A 2 1.75 -12.52 -13.01
N SER A 3 1.86 -12.96 -14.26
CA SER A 3 2.37 -12.15 -15.36
C SER A 3 1.50 -10.90 -15.54
N LEU A 4 2.08 -9.83 -16.10
CA LEU A 4 1.31 -8.67 -16.54
C LEU A 4 0.16 -9.09 -17.48
N GLU A 5 0.39 -10.17 -18.24
CA GLU A 5 -0.57 -10.79 -19.15
C GLU A 5 -1.70 -11.52 -18.41
N ASP A 6 -1.41 -12.18 -17.28
CA ASP A 6 -2.42 -12.85 -16.45
C ASP A 6 -3.38 -11.83 -15.83
N PHE A 7 -2.86 -10.67 -15.45
CA PHE A 7 -3.64 -9.56 -14.90
C PHE A 7 -4.59 -8.94 -15.93
N GLN A 8 -4.11 -8.75 -17.17
CA GLN A 8 -4.88 -8.23 -18.30
C GLN A 8 -6.05 -9.15 -18.68
N LYS A 9 -5.86 -10.47 -18.53
CA LYS A 9 -6.86 -11.47 -18.89
C LYS A 9 -7.99 -11.60 -17.86
N GLU A 10 -7.69 -11.42 -16.57
CA GLU A 10 -8.67 -11.53 -15.48
C GLU A 10 -9.64 -10.33 -15.39
N HIS A 11 -9.24 -9.13 -15.83
CA HIS A 11 -9.96 -7.89 -15.49
C HIS A 11 -10.80 -7.28 -16.61
N GLY A 12 -10.77 -7.82 -17.84
CA GLY A 12 -11.70 -7.48 -18.90
C GLY A 12 -11.56 -6.06 -19.47
N ASP A 13 -11.44 -6.02 -20.80
CA ASP A 13 -11.52 -4.86 -21.70
C ASP A 13 -10.66 -3.62 -21.40
N ALA A 14 -9.85 -3.27 -22.39
CA ALA A 14 -8.87 -2.20 -22.42
C ALA A 14 -9.47 -0.77 -22.32
N ALA A 15 -10.74 -0.63 -21.93
CA ALA A 15 -11.46 0.64 -21.84
C ALA A 15 -11.20 1.43 -20.55
N ARG A 16 -10.60 0.81 -19.51
CA ARG A 16 -10.29 1.51 -18.23
C ARG A 16 -8.83 1.89 -18.03
N TYR A 17 -7.92 1.28 -18.79
CA TYR A 17 -6.52 1.66 -18.76
C TYR A 17 -6.25 2.52 -19.99
N VAL A 18 -6.23 3.83 -19.82
CA VAL A 18 -5.63 4.72 -20.81
C VAL A 18 -4.13 4.42 -20.81
N LEU A 19 -3.73 3.44 -21.63
CA LEU A 19 -2.34 2.97 -21.77
C LEU A 19 -1.48 3.97 -22.56
N ASP A 20 -2.11 4.98 -23.15
CA ASP A 20 -1.48 6.07 -23.87
C ASP A 20 -1.18 7.25 -22.93
N PRO A 21 0.08 7.50 -22.56
CA PRO A 21 0.44 8.56 -21.62
C PRO A 21 0.02 9.96 -22.07
N GLU A 22 -0.15 10.17 -23.39
CA GLU A 22 -0.55 11.45 -23.97
C GLU A 22 -2.04 11.76 -23.72
N LYS A 23 -2.85 10.73 -23.44
CA LYS A 23 -4.29 10.87 -23.18
C LYS A 23 -4.64 10.99 -21.70
N LEU A 24 -3.67 10.85 -20.79
CA LEU A 24 -3.90 11.01 -19.36
C LEU A 24 -4.02 12.49 -18.98
N SER A 25 -4.99 12.80 -18.13
CA SER A 25 -5.02 14.09 -17.45
C SER A 25 -3.80 14.26 -16.53
N GLU A 26 -3.42 15.50 -16.21
CA GLU A 26 -2.33 15.76 -15.26
C GLU A 26 -2.60 15.17 -13.88
N HIS A 27 -3.88 15.10 -13.48
CA HIS A 27 -4.32 14.45 -12.26
C HIS A 27 -3.97 12.95 -12.27
N GLU A 28 -4.37 12.23 -13.32
CA GLU A 28 -4.09 10.79 -13.43
C GLU A 28 -2.58 10.50 -13.51
N LYS A 29 -1.81 11.37 -14.18
CA LYS A 29 -0.33 11.28 -14.18
C LYS A 29 0.24 11.44 -12.77
N LEU A 30 -0.28 12.36 -11.97
CA LEU A 30 0.13 12.53 -10.57
C LEU A 30 -0.23 11.32 -9.71
N VAL A 31 -1.44 10.76 -9.86
CA VAL A 31 -1.84 9.52 -9.17
C VAL A 31 -0.93 8.37 -9.55
N ASN A 32 -0.59 8.21 -10.84
CA ASN A 32 0.34 7.19 -11.30
C ASN A 32 1.73 7.34 -10.68
N ARG A 33 2.31 8.54 -10.70
CA ARG A 33 3.59 8.82 -10.02
C ARG A 33 3.53 8.58 -8.51
N CYS A 34 2.41 8.91 -7.87
CA CYS A 34 2.20 8.65 -6.45
C CYS A 34 2.21 7.14 -6.16
N LYS A 35 1.48 6.33 -6.94
CA LYS A 35 1.49 4.87 -6.83
C LYS A 35 2.89 4.29 -7.04
N GLU A 36 3.60 4.69 -8.10
CA GLU A 36 4.98 4.24 -8.35
C GLU A 36 5.89 4.57 -7.17
N ARG A 37 5.74 5.75 -6.58
CA ARG A 37 6.49 6.11 -5.37
C ARG A 37 6.16 5.20 -4.20
N CYS A 38 4.90 4.80 -4.01
CA CYS A 38 4.53 3.83 -2.98
C CYS A 38 5.16 2.46 -3.24
N LEU A 39 5.09 1.96 -4.48
CA LEU A 39 5.67 0.67 -4.86
C LEU A 39 7.18 0.66 -4.61
N TYR A 40 7.89 1.70 -5.06
CA TYR A 40 9.30 1.89 -4.76
C TYR A 40 9.58 1.84 -3.24
N LEU A 41 8.76 2.51 -2.43
CA LEU A 41 8.94 2.46 -0.97
C LEU A 41 8.70 1.05 -0.41
N LEU A 42 7.70 0.31 -0.91
CA LEU A 42 7.35 -1.03 -0.45
C LEU A 42 8.42 -2.07 -0.82
N GLU A 43 9.03 -1.97 -2.01
CA GLU A 43 10.14 -2.83 -2.45
C GLU A 43 11.32 -2.78 -1.47
N HIS A 44 11.62 -1.61 -0.92
CA HIS A 44 12.75 -1.45 0.01
C HIS A 44 12.44 -1.91 1.43
N SER A 45 11.17 -1.91 1.84
CA SER A 45 10.74 -2.44 3.14
C SER A 45 9.22 -2.41 3.26
N ALA A 46 8.66 -3.45 3.87
CA ALA A 46 7.25 -3.49 4.24
C ALA A 46 6.87 -2.28 5.13
N LYS A 47 5.76 -1.62 4.79
CA LYS A 47 5.26 -0.41 5.46
C LYS A 47 3.76 -0.50 5.59
N SER A 48 3.23 0.08 6.67
CA SER A 48 1.79 0.30 6.79
C SER A 48 1.34 1.44 5.87
N GLU A 49 0.02 1.51 5.63
CA GLU A 49 -0.61 2.62 4.95
C GLU A 49 -0.22 3.96 5.60
N ALA A 50 -0.28 4.04 6.93
CA ALA A 50 0.04 5.25 7.66
C ALA A 50 1.49 5.73 7.40
N ARG A 51 2.45 4.79 7.33
CA ARG A 51 3.86 5.13 7.03
C ARG A 51 4.08 5.53 5.58
N LEU A 52 3.32 4.96 4.66
CA LEU A 52 3.34 5.40 3.26
C LEU A 52 2.78 6.82 3.14
N ARG A 53 1.61 7.09 3.71
CA ARG A 53 1.00 8.44 3.74
C ARG A 53 1.94 9.47 4.36
N GLU A 54 2.55 9.15 5.50
CA GLU A 54 3.53 10.04 6.15
C GLU A 54 4.69 10.39 5.23
N LYS A 55 5.26 9.41 4.52
CA LYS A 55 6.37 9.62 3.58
C LYS A 55 5.97 10.42 2.36
N LEU A 56 4.76 10.20 1.83
CA LEU A 56 4.24 10.96 0.69
C LEU A 56 3.99 12.42 1.08
N ARG A 57 3.34 12.67 2.21
CA ARG A 57 3.12 14.04 2.74
C ARG A 57 4.44 14.78 2.96
N LYS A 58 5.42 14.13 3.61
CA LYS A 58 6.76 14.70 3.84
C LYS A 58 7.51 15.04 2.54
N SER A 59 7.17 14.40 1.42
CA SER A 59 7.81 14.72 0.14
C SER A 59 7.35 16.06 -0.43
N GLY A 60 6.18 16.57 -0.04
CA GLY A 60 5.59 17.81 -0.57
C GLY A 60 5.16 17.73 -2.03
N LYS A 61 5.19 16.56 -2.66
CA LYS A 61 4.93 16.38 -4.11
C LYS A 61 3.47 16.09 -4.46
N TYR A 62 2.66 15.72 -3.47
CA TYR A 62 1.30 15.21 -3.67
C TYR A 62 0.34 15.87 -2.69
N THR A 63 -0.86 16.22 -3.18
CA THR A 63 -1.98 16.66 -2.34
C THR A 63 -2.59 15.46 -1.61
N GLU A 64 -3.41 15.71 -0.59
CA GLU A 64 -4.07 14.62 0.16
C GLU A 64 -5.02 13.82 -0.73
N GLU A 65 -5.70 14.47 -1.68
CA GLU A 65 -6.57 13.81 -2.68
C GLU A 65 -5.81 12.80 -3.54
N ILE A 66 -4.65 13.19 -4.08
CA ILE A 66 -3.80 12.30 -4.88
C ILE A 66 -3.26 11.13 -4.04
N ILE A 67 -2.94 11.39 -2.76
CA ILE A 67 -2.48 10.35 -1.83
C ILE A 67 -3.62 9.35 -1.55
N GLU A 68 -4.83 9.84 -1.27
CA GLU A 68 -6.00 9.01 -1.00
C GLU A 68 -6.30 8.10 -2.19
N GLU A 69 -6.43 8.66 -3.40
CA GLU A 69 -6.77 7.87 -4.59
C GLU A 69 -5.67 6.83 -4.91
N ALA A 70 -4.40 7.19 -4.73
CA ALA A 70 -3.32 6.23 -4.88
C ALA A 70 -3.40 5.09 -3.85
N MET A 71 -3.70 5.41 -2.58
CA MET A 71 -3.87 4.41 -1.52
C MET A 71 -5.06 3.50 -1.77
N GLU A 72 -6.20 4.04 -2.19
CA GLU A 72 -7.38 3.26 -2.55
C GLU A 72 -7.07 2.24 -3.65
N LYS A 73 -6.41 2.68 -4.74
CA LYS A 73 -5.99 1.78 -5.83
C LYS A 73 -5.01 0.71 -5.34
N LEU A 74 -4.01 1.08 -4.55
CA LEU A 74 -3.01 0.13 -4.03
C LEU A 74 -3.61 -0.88 -3.05
N LYS A 75 -4.61 -0.48 -2.26
CA LYS A 75 -5.38 -1.39 -1.39
C LYS A 75 -6.26 -2.33 -2.20
N ALA A 76 -6.93 -1.83 -3.24
CA ALA A 76 -7.76 -2.66 -4.13
C ALA A 76 -6.95 -3.77 -4.82
N TYR A 77 -5.69 -3.49 -5.16
CA TYR A 77 -4.75 -4.49 -5.70
C TYR A 77 -3.96 -5.25 -4.63
N ASP A 78 -4.28 -5.08 -3.35
CA ASP A 78 -3.65 -5.76 -2.21
C ASP A 78 -2.13 -5.51 -2.08
N TYR A 79 -1.60 -4.41 -2.63
CA TYR A 79 -0.22 -3.98 -2.38
C TYR A 79 -0.05 -3.38 -0.98
N VAL A 80 -1.06 -2.66 -0.52
CA VAL A 80 -1.13 -2.10 0.84
C VAL A 80 -2.18 -2.87 1.61
N ASN A 81 -1.73 -3.61 2.64
CA ASN A 81 -2.60 -4.40 3.49
C ASN A 81 -1.99 -4.49 4.90
N ASP A 82 -2.51 -3.66 5.80
CA ASP A 82 -2.01 -3.54 7.17
C ASP A 82 -2.32 -4.78 8.02
N GLU A 83 -3.42 -5.48 7.75
CA GLU A 83 -3.76 -6.75 8.42
C GLU A 83 -2.74 -7.83 8.06
N ARG A 84 -2.46 -8.01 6.77
CA ARG A 84 -1.44 -8.95 6.30
C ARG A 84 -0.06 -8.61 6.86
N LEU A 85 0.30 -7.32 6.90
CA LEU A 85 1.53 -6.86 7.55
C LEU A 85 1.55 -7.22 9.04
N ALA A 86 0.44 -7.01 9.75
CA ALA A 86 0.31 -7.36 11.17
C ALA A 86 0.50 -8.86 11.40
N MET A 87 -0.22 -9.70 10.63
CA MET A 87 -0.12 -11.15 10.70
C MET A 87 1.33 -11.64 10.50
N GLN A 88 2.01 -11.12 9.47
CA GLN A 88 3.41 -11.48 9.20
C GLN A 88 4.33 -11.13 10.37
N LEU A 89 4.14 -9.96 10.97
CA LEU A 89 4.95 -9.51 12.09
C LEU A 89 4.66 -10.28 13.38
N ILE A 90 3.39 -10.55 13.70
CA ILE A 90 3.00 -11.40 14.82
C ILE A 90 3.67 -12.76 14.71
N ARG A 91 3.56 -13.41 13.54
CA ARG A 91 4.23 -14.70 13.26
C ARG A 91 5.76 -14.60 13.42
N SER A 92 6.38 -13.51 12.96
CA SER A 92 7.84 -13.33 13.05
C SER A 92 8.37 -13.18 14.48
N TYR A 93 7.53 -12.70 15.42
CA TYR A 93 7.88 -12.48 16.82
C TYR A 93 7.32 -13.53 17.77
N ALA A 94 6.43 -14.40 17.29
CA ALA A 94 5.83 -15.48 18.07
C ALA A 94 6.92 -16.33 18.76
N GLY A 95 6.68 -16.64 20.04
CA GLY A 95 7.63 -17.39 20.88
C GLY A 95 8.86 -16.60 21.35
N ARG A 96 9.10 -15.37 20.85
CA ARG A 96 10.23 -14.51 21.26
C ARG A 96 9.79 -13.28 22.04
N LYS A 97 8.52 -12.88 21.89
CA LYS A 97 7.94 -11.68 22.50
C LYS A 97 6.54 -11.96 23.00
N SER A 98 6.16 -11.28 24.06
CA SER A 98 4.77 -11.27 24.53
C SER A 98 3.87 -10.57 23.50
N MET A 99 2.57 -10.92 23.49
CA MET A 99 1.61 -10.30 22.58
C MET A 99 1.59 -8.78 22.71
N ARG A 100 1.63 -8.27 23.96
CA ARG A 100 1.68 -6.83 24.25
C ARG A 100 2.88 -6.12 23.63
N GLU A 101 4.07 -6.74 23.67
CA GLU A 101 5.26 -6.16 23.02
C GLU A 101 5.13 -6.15 21.49
N ILE A 102 4.50 -7.18 20.92
CA ILE A 102 4.24 -7.28 19.49
C ILE A 102 3.28 -6.17 19.05
N GLU A 103 2.16 -5.99 19.77
CA GLU A 103 1.20 -4.90 19.52
C GLU A 103 1.88 -3.53 19.58
N GLN A 104 2.69 -3.27 20.62
CA GLN A 104 3.42 -2.01 20.74
C GLN A 104 4.35 -1.75 19.55
N LYS A 105 5.03 -2.79 19.05
CA LYS A 105 5.87 -2.69 17.84
C LYS A 105 5.05 -2.44 16.58
N LEU A 106 3.87 -3.03 16.46
CA LEU A 106 2.95 -2.80 15.34
C LEU A 106 2.46 -1.35 15.33
N TYR A 107 2.05 -0.82 16.48
CA TYR A 107 1.69 0.59 16.64
C TYR A 107 2.85 1.52 16.27
N GLN A 108 4.07 1.23 16.75
CA GLN A 108 5.26 1.99 16.38
C GLN A 108 5.56 1.91 14.88
N ARG A 109 5.14 0.85 14.19
CA ARG A 109 5.24 0.74 12.72
C ARG A 109 4.06 1.38 11.98
N GLY A 110 3.14 2.01 12.70
CA GLY A 110 1.98 2.71 12.13
C GLY A 110 0.87 1.77 11.69
N VAL A 111 0.80 0.54 12.22
CA VAL A 111 -0.32 -0.37 11.98
C VAL A 111 -1.44 -0.01 12.96
N GLY A 112 -2.65 0.22 12.44
CA GLY A 112 -3.80 0.60 13.24
C GLY A 112 -4.34 -0.52 14.13
N ALA A 113 -5.01 -0.15 15.22
CA ALA A 113 -5.58 -1.10 16.19
C ALA A 113 -6.55 -2.11 15.55
N ALA A 114 -7.34 -1.68 14.55
CA ALA A 114 -8.28 -2.55 13.85
C ALA A 114 -7.56 -3.67 13.08
N ALA A 115 -6.49 -3.34 12.34
CA ALA A 115 -5.68 -4.31 11.61
C ALA A 115 -4.93 -5.27 12.57
N ILE A 116 -4.45 -4.76 13.70
CA ILE A 116 -3.83 -5.60 14.74
C ILE A 116 -4.86 -6.60 15.28
N ARG A 117 -6.07 -6.15 15.64
CA ARG A 117 -7.12 -7.03 16.15
C ARG A 117 -7.58 -8.07 15.14
N ALA A 118 -7.66 -7.72 13.87
CA ALA A 118 -8.01 -8.66 12.81
C ALA A 118 -6.93 -9.74 12.59
N ALA A 119 -5.67 -9.45 12.96
CA ALA A 119 -4.53 -10.33 12.74
C ALA A 119 -4.20 -11.27 13.92
N ILE A 120 -4.88 -11.13 15.07
CA ILE A 120 -4.76 -11.98 16.27
C ILE A 120 -5.75 -13.14 16.15
#